data_AF-A9KPJ4-F1
#
_entry.id   AF-A9KPJ4-F1
#
_cell.length_a   1.000
_cell.length_b   1.000
_cell.length_c   1.000
_cell.angle_alpha   90.00
_cell.angle_beta   90.00
_cell.angle_gamma   90.00
#
_symmetry.space_group_name_H-M   'P 1'
#
loop_
_entity.id
_entity.type
_entity.pdbx_description
1 polymer ?
#
loop_
_entity_poly.entity_id
_entity_poly.type
_entity_poly.pdbx_seq_one_letter_code
_entity_poly.pdbx_strand_id
1 'polypeptide(L)'
;MPSVEKFKESLTQFQVEDNIIKSINSGYEELVSSSPKKQKAAYFKQAIDIMDDNIPLDKSREILEWNACCKGGAREKASIAFRNENKELSLEEKLKKITKVPNMGKPLLNKDGTITIHAVEYWDGDRFACACSNFNKLKRDYPVSKNYCFCCGGHFKYHYEIMLGLTLKVKEVISSPLDSEGKNSCVFLFEVV
;
A
#
# COMPACT_ATOMS: atom_id res chain seq x y z
N MET A 1 -4.09 2.01 8.54
CA MET A 1 -2.74 1.51 8.82
C MET A 1 -2.73 0.00 8.77
N PRO A 2 -1.64 -0.69 8.38
CA PRO A 2 -1.44 -2.04 8.86
C PRO A 2 -1.37 -1.96 10.40
N SER A 3 -2.32 -2.60 11.08
CA SER A 3 -2.26 -2.73 12.55
C SER A 3 -1.14 -3.72 12.89
N VAL A 4 -0.49 -3.53 14.03
CA VAL A 4 0.58 -4.44 14.47
C VAL A 4 0.02 -5.85 14.67
N GLU A 5 -1.13 -5.95 15.32
CA GLU A 5 -1.85 -7.20 15.60
C GLU A 5 -2.26 -7.89 14.30
N LYS A 6 -2.90 -7.14 13.39
CA LYS A 6 -3.30 -7.64 12.08
C LYS A 6 -2.10 -8.11 11.26
N PHE A 7 -0.98 -7.38 11.31
CA PHE A 7 0.23 -7.80 10.62
C PHE A 7 0.81 -9.09 11.22
N LYS A 8 0.88 -9.20 12.55
CA LYS A 8 1.29 -10.44 13.24
C LYS A 8 0.39 -11.62 12.83
N GLU A 9 -0.94 -11.44 12.83
CA GLU A 9 -1.91 -12.44 12.38
C GLU A 9 -1.66 -12.87 10.93
N SER A 10 -1.36 -11.90 10.04
CA SER A 10 -1.11 -12.20 8.64
C SER A 10 0.13 -13.07 8.42
N LEU A 11 1.18 -12.93 9.23
CA LEU A 11 2.37 -13.78 9.11
C LEU A 11 2.00 -15.26 9.35
N THR A 12 1.17 -15.53 10.35
CA THR A 12 0.65 -16.88 10.64
C THR A 12 -0.31 -17.34 9.54
N GLN A 13 -1.25 -16.49 9.12
CA GLN A 13 -2.26 -16.81 8.09
C GLN A 13 -1.62 -17.23 6.77
N PHE A 14 -0.52 -16.57 6.39
CA PHE A 14 0.23 -16.86 5.17
C PHE A 14 1.34 -17.89 5.39
N GLN A 15 1.36 -18.61 6.52
CA GLN A 15 2.30 -19.69 6.80
C GLN A 15 3.77 -19.23 6.64
N VAL A 16 4.12 -18.07 7.19
CA VAL A 16 5.52 -17.66 7.33
C VAL A 16 6.19 -18.56 8.36
N GLU A 17 7.43 -18.98 8.11
CA GLU A 17 8.14 -19.89 9.02
C GLU A 17 8.34 -19.28 10.42
N ASP A 18 8.19 -20.09 11.46
CA ASP A 18 8.21 -19.63 12.86
C ASP A 18 9.51 -18.93 13.25
N ASN A 19 10.65 -19.35 12.70
CA ASN A 19 11.93 -18.68 12.90
C ASN A 19 11.93 -17.27 12.32
N ILE A 20 11.36 -17.05 11.13
CA ILE A 20 11.22 -15.74 10.51
C ILE A 20 10.26 -14.88 11.34
N ILE A 21 9.12 -15.43 11.77
CA ILE A 21 8.17 -14.73 12.65
C ILE A 21 8.84 -14.30 13.96
N LYS A 22 9.63 -15.18 14.59
CA LYS A 22 10.40 -14.85 15.81
C LYS A 22 11.39 -13.72 15.56
N SER A 23 12.15 -13.78 14.45
CA SER A 23 13.08 -12.72 14.07
C SER A 23 12.38 -11.38 13.85
N ILE A 24 11.22 -11.36 13.17
CA ILE A 24 10.41 -10.15 12.98
C ILE A 24 9.98 -9.55 14.31
N ASN A 25 9.55 -10.39 15.26
CA ASN A 25 8.99 -9.93 16.53
C ASN A 25 10.02 -9.67 17.63
N SER A 26 11.27 -10.08 17.45
CA SER A 26 12.34 -9.94 18.44
C SER A 26 12.49 -8.48 18.89
N GLY A 27 12.29 -8.23 20.19
CA GLY A 27 12.34 -6.89 20.81
C GLY A 27 11.07 -6.06 20.65
N TYR A 28 10.01 -6.62 20.06
CA TYR A 28 8.70 -6.00 19.84
C TYR A 28 7.54 -6.96 20.18
N GLU A 29 7.78 -7.90 21.09
CA GLU A 29 6.83 -8.94 21.50
C GLU A 29 5.52 -8.30 22.00
N GLU A 30 5.65 -7.31 22.88
CA GLU A 30 4.55 -6.55 23.50
C GLU A 30 4.05 -5.37 22.65
N LEU A 31 4.58 -5.19 21.43
CA LEU A 31 4.17 -4.07 20.58
C LEU A 31 2.72 -4.26 20.10
N VAL A 32 1.93 -3.19 20.25
CA VAL A 32 0.52 -3.11 19.85
C VAL A 32 0.26 -1.85 19.01
N SER A 33 -0.92 -1.76 18.38
CA SER A 33 -1.27 -0.64 17.51
C SER A 33 -1.41 0.70 18.24
N SER A 34 -1.68 0.69 19.55
CA SER A 34 -1.71 1.89 20.39
C SER A 34 -0.32 2.37 20.82
N SER A 35 0.73 1.56 20.62
CA SER A 35 2.11 1.93 20.95
C SER A 35 2.58 3.18 20.18
N PRO A 36 3.58 3.90 20.72
CA PRO A 36 4.14 5.09 20.09
C PRO A 36 4.52 4.88 18.62
N LYS A 37 4.23 5.88 17.78
CA LYS A 37 4.50 5.82 16.32
C LYS A 37 5.96 5.44 16.01
N LYS A 38 6.92 6.00 16.74
CA LYS A 38 8.35 5.72 16.55
C LYS A 38 8.69 4.22 16.73
N GLN A 39 8.07 3.57 17.72
CA GLN A 39 8.26 2.13 17.95
C GLN A 39 7.61 1.30 16.84
N LYS A 40 6.39 1.64 16.43
CA LYS A 40 5.71 0.97 15.30
C LYS A 40 6.48 1.10 13.99
N ALA A 41 7.02 2.29 13.70
CA ALA A 41 7.83 2.52 12.51
C ALA A 41 9.12 1.67 12.52
N ALA A 42 9.80 1.59 13.67
CA ALA A 42 11.00 0.77 13.82
C ALA A 42 10.68 -0.72 13.66
N TYR A 43 9.58 -1.20 14.24
CA TYR A 43 9.09 -2.57 14.02
C TYR A 43 8.78 -2.86 12.57
N PHE A 44 8.03 -2.00 11.88
CA PHE A 44 7.70 -2.22 10.47
C PHE A 44 8.92 -2.11 9.54
N LYS A 45 9.94 -1.33 9.92
CA LYS A 45 11.25 -1.34 9.25
C LYS A 45 11.93 -2.70 9.42
N GLN A 46 12.08 -3.17 10.66
CA GLN A 46 12.67 -4.48 10.94
C GLN A 46 11.91 -5.60 10.21
N ALA A 47 10.58 -5.56 10.26
CA ALA A 47 9.74 -6.56 9.62
C ALA A 47 9.98 -6.59 8.10
N ILE A 48 9.96 -5.44 7.42
CA ILE A 48 10.14 -5.45 5.95
C ILE A 48 11.55 -5.87 5.56
N ASP A 49 12.58 -5.51 6.32
CA ASP A 49 13.95 -5.95 6.03
C ASP A 49 14.06 -7.48 6.09
N ILE A 50 13.53 -8.08 7.17
CA ILE A 50 13.56 -9.54 7.34
C ILE A 50 12.71 -10.23 6.27
N MET A 51 11.56 -9.67 5.91
CA MET A 51 10.72 -10.20 4.85
C MET A 51 11.42 -10.14 3.48
N ASP A 52 12.10 -9.04 3.16
CA ASP A 52 12.82 -8.88 1.89
C ASP A 52 13.95 -9.90 1.74
N ASP A 53 14.61 -10.27 2.84
CA ASP A 53 15.71 -11.23 2.84
C ASP A 53 15.24 -12.70 2.86
N ASN A 54 14.06 -12.99 3.42
CA ASN A 54 13.68 -14.37 3.77
C ASN A 54 12.36 -14.84 3.14
N ILE A 55 11.55 -13.95 2.56
CA ILE A 55 10.23 -14.30 2.01
C ILE A 55 10.17 -13.93 0.51
N PRO A 56 9.77 -14.87 -0.36
CA PRO A 56 9.56 -14.56 -1.78
C PRO A 56 8.65 -13.36 -1.99
N LEU A 57 9.01 -12.50 -2.94
CA LEU A 57 8.33 -11.22 -3.17
C LEU A 57 6.81 -11.34 -3.36
N ASP A 58 6.35 -12.36 -4.08
CA ASP A 58 4.91 -12.59 -4.29
C ASP A 58 4.17 -12.87 -2.97
N LYS A 59 4.77 -13.67 -2.08
CA LYS A 59 4.22 -13.94 -0.75
C LYS A 59 4.28 -12.71 0.16
N SER A 60 5.37 -11.96 0.16
CA SER A 60 5.49 -10.68 0.87
C SER A 60 4.44 -9.67 0.42
N ARG A 61 4.18 -9.60 -0.88
CA ARG A 61 3.13 -8.76 -1.46
C ARG A 61 1.75 -9.16 -0.96
N GLU A 62 1.39 -10.44 -1.01
CA GLU A 62 0.09 -10.92 -0.54
C GLU A 62 -0.15 -10.56 0.94
N ILE A 63 0.86 -10.78 1.79
CA ILE A 63 0.83 -10.41 3.21
C ILE A 63 0.55 -8.91 3.37
N LEU A 64 1.31 -8.06 2.66
CA LEU A 64 1.20 -6.61 2.79
C LEU A 64 -0.11 -6.06 2.20
N GLU A 65 -0.58 -6.61 1.08
CA GLU A 65 -1.89 -6.30 0.49
C GLU A 65 -3.03 -6.68 1.42
N TRP A 66 -2.96 -7.83 2.10
CA TRP A 66 -3.97 -8.24 3.08
C TRP A 66 -4.09 -7.23 4.22
N ASN A 67 -2.96 -6.62 4.58
CA ASN A 67 -2.84 -5.55 5.56
C ASN A 67 -3.21 -4.16 5.03
N ALA A 68 -3.66 -4.03 3.78
CA ALA A 68 -4.15 -2.77 3.21
C ALA A 68 -5.21 -2.12 4.12
N CYS A 69 -5.07 -0.81 4.30
CA CYS A 69 -5.94 -0.03 5.16
C CYS A 69 -6.87 0.90 4.37
N CYS A 70 -7.77 1.60 5.07
CA CYS A 70 -8.68 2.58 4.46
C CYS A 70 -9.54 1.98 3.34
N LYS A 71 -9.92 0.70 3.47
CA LYS A 71 -10.79 -0.06 2.56
C LYS A 71 -12.28 0.16 2.82
N GLY A 72 -12.66 1.26 3.48
CA GLY A 72 -14.04 1.48 3.92
C GLY A 72 -14.41 2.95 4.01
N GLY A 73 -15.61 3.21 4.51
CA GLY A 73 -16.10 4.55 4.80
C GLY A 73 -16.44 5.36 3.54
N ALA A 74 -16.25 6.68 3.59
CA ALA A 74 -16.62 7.58 2.49
C ALA A 74 -15.95 7.22 1.16
N ARG A 75 -14.70 6.71 1.21
CA ARG A 75 -13.93 6.34 0.02
C ARG A 75 -14.52 5.13 -0.69
N GLU A 76 -14.89 4.09 0.06
CA GLU A 76 -15.56 2.90 -0.47
C GLU A 76 -16.93 3.26 -1.07
N LYS A 77 -17.73 4.09 -0.36
CA LYS A 77 -19.00 4.59 -0.88
C LYS A 77 -18.85 5.33 -2.20
N ALA A 78 -17.83 6.18 -2.33
CA ALA A 78 -17.52 6.89 -3.58
C ALA A 78 -17.10 5.92 -4.70
N SER A 79 -16.31 4.88 -4.38
CA SER A 79 -15.93 3.85 -5.35
C SER A 79 -17.14 3.08 -5.89
N ILE A 80 -18.09 2.72 -5.02
CA ILE A 80 -19.34 2.04 -5.41
C ILE A 80 -20.23 2.96 -6.26
N ALA A 81 -20.42 4.22 -5.83
CA ALA A 81 -21.19 5.19 -6.60
C ALA A 81 -20.59 5.41 -7.99
N PHE A 82 -19.26 5.57 -8.06
CA PHE A 82 -18.54 5.69 -9.33
C PHE A 82 -18.80 4.49 -10.25
N ARG A 83 -18.70 3.26 -9.72
CA ARG A 83 -18.97 2.04 -10.51
C ARG A 83 -20.37 2.09 -11.12
N ASN A 84 -21.38 2.44 -10.31
CA ASN A 84 -22.78 2.46 -10.74
C ASN A 84 -23.05 3.53 -11.80
N GLU A 85 -22.51 4.73 -11.62
CA GLU A 85 -22.68 5.86 -12.55
C GLU A 85 -21.96 5.64 -13.89
N ASN A 86 -20.90 4.83 -13.91
CA ASN A 86 -20.00 4.70 -15.05
C ASN A 86 -19.96 3.27 -15.61
N LYS A 87 -20.92 2.40 -15.27
CA LYS A 87 -20.89 0.96 -15.60
C LYS A 87 -20.69 0.67 -17.09
N GLU A 88 -21.35 1.43 -17.96
CA GLU A 88 -21.35 1.24 -19.43
C GLU A 88 -20.12 1.85 -20.12
N LEU A 89 -19.26 2.58 -19.39
CA LEU A 89 -18.07 3.19 -19.98
C LEU A 89 -16.97 2.16 -20.20
N SER A 90 -16.17 2.40 -21.24
CA SER A 90 -14.93 1.66 -21.47
C SER A 90 -13.94 1.84 -20.32
N LEU A 91 -12.95 0.94 -20.23
CA LEU A 91 -11.88 1.03 -19.22
C LEU A 91 -11.15 2.38 -19.30
N GLU A 92 -10.79 2.83 -20.51
CA GLU A 92 -10.08 4.09 -20.71
C GLU A 92 -10.89 5.30 -20.23
N GLU A 93 -12.19 5.34 -20.54
CA GLU A 93 -13.09 6.41 -20.08
C GLU A 93 -13.28 6.41 -18.57
N LYS A 94 -13.39 5.21 -17.95
CA LYS A 94 -13.42 5.07 -16.48
C LYS A 94 -12.14 5.65 -15.89
N LEU A 95 -10.96 5.23 -16.33
CA LEU A 95 -9.68 5.71 -15.80
C LEU A 95 -9.53 7.24 -15.93
N LYS A 96 -9.93 7.83 -17.07
CA LYS A 96 -9.96 9.29 -17.26
C LYS A 96 -10.86 9.97 -16.22
N LYS A 97 -12.04 9.41 -15.92
CA LYS A 97 -12.95 9.96 -14.91
C LYS A 97 -12.46 9.78 -13.47
N ILE A 98 -11.73 8.70 -13.16
CA ILE A 98 -11.17 8.46 -11.82
C ILE A 98 -10.25 9.61 -11.37
N THR A 99 -9.56 10.28 -12.29
CA THR A 99 -8.70 11.44 -11.97
C THR A 99 -9.44 12.58 -11.25
N LYS A 100 -10.77 12.65 -11.38
CA LYS A 100 -11.63 13.65 -10.74
C LYS A 100 -12.18 13.19 -9.39
N VAL A 101 -11.98 11.91 -9.03
CA VAL A 101 -12.48 11.35 -7.77
C VAL A 101 -11.49 11.68 -6.65
N PRO A 102 -11.95 12.35 -5.57
CA PRO A 102 -11.08 12.74 -4.48
C PRO A 102 -10.33 11.55 -3.88
N ASN A 103 -9.04 11.74 -3.68
CA ASN A 103 -8.12 10.77 -3.08
C ASN A 103 -7.89 9.46 -3.87
N MET A 104 -8.22 9.42 -5.17
CA MET A 104 -7.98 8.24 -6.03
C MET A 104 -6.68 8.29 -6.82
N GLY A 105 -5.93 9.39 -6.75
CA GLY A 105 -4.74 9.57 -7.57
C GLY A 105 -5.09 9.75 -9.05
N LYS A 106 -4.10 9.50 -9.91
CA LYS A 106 -4.20 9.67 -11.36
C LYS A 106 -3.75 8.37 -12.05
N PRO A 107 -4.69 7.57 -12.56
CA PRO A 107 -4.33 6.35 -13.27
C PRO A 107 -4.01 6.64 -14.74
N LEU A 108 -3.15 5.79 -15.31
CA LEU A 108 -2.75 5.76 -16.71
C LEU A 108 -2.87 4.33 -17.22
N LEU A 109 -3.56 4.13 -18.35
CA LEU A 109 -3.57 2.85 -19.07
C LEU A 109 -2.34 2.79 -19.98
N ASN A 110 -1.51 1.76 -19.79
CA ASN A 110 -0.32 1.52 -20.59
C ASN A 110 -0.64 0.70 -21.85
N LYS A 111 0.26 0.74 -22.84
CA LYS A 111 0.08 0.02 -24.12
C LYS A 111 0.01 -1.50 -23.96
N ASP A 112 0.63 -2.04 -22.92
CA ASP A 112 0.64 -3.47 -22.60
C ASP A 112 -0.58 -3.91 -21.78
N GLY A 113 -1.55 -3.02 -21.55
CA GLY A 113 -2.77 -3.29 -20.78
C GLY A 113 -2.59 -3.14 -19.26
N THR A 114 -1.39 -2.85 -18.77
CA THR A 114 -1.18 -2.54 -17.34
C THR A 114 -1.70 -1.15 -16.99
N ILE A 115 -1.94 -0.91 -15.69
CA ILE A 115 -2.41 0.38 -15.19
C ILE A 115 -1.37 0.94 -14.22
N THR A 116 -0.83 2.12 -14.52
CA THR A 116 0.03 2.85 -13.57
C THR A 116 -0.81 3.85 -12.79
N ILE A 117 -0.78 3.78 -11.46
CA ILE A 117 -1.45 4.74 -10.58
C ILE A 117 -0.42 5.64 -9.93
N HIS A 118 -0.47 6.93 -10.27
CA HIS A 118 0.18 7.98 -9.49
C HIS A 118 -0.73 8.32 -8.32
N ALA A 119 -0.34 7.93 -7.10
CA ALA A 119 -1.16 8.16 -5.92
C ALA A 119 -1.30 9.65 -5.60
N VAL A 120 -2.16 9.93 -4.62
CA VAL A 120 -2.32 11.29 -4.09
C VAL A 120 -1.00 11.79 -3.51
N GLU A 121 -0.59 12.97 -3.94
CA GLU A 121 0.63 13.61 -3.48
C GLU A 121 0.37 14.43 -2.22
N TYR A 122 1.31 14.34 -1.28
CA TYR A 122 1.36 15.17 -0.10
C TYR A 122 2.75 15.78 -0.04
N TRP A 123 2.86 17.01 0.48
CA TRP A 123 4.10 17.77 0.49
C TRP A 123 4.45 18.22 1.91
N ASP A 124 5.74 18.19 2.22
CA ASP A 124 6.35 18.78 3.41
C ASP A 124 7.55 19.63 2.95
N GLY A 125 7.32 20.93 2.78
CA GLY A 125 8.26 21.81 2.09
C GLY A 125 8.44 21.42 0.62
N ASP A 126 9.68 21.14 0.24
CA ASP A 126 10.10 20.75 -1.11
C ASP A 126 10.09 19.22 -1.34
N ARG A 127 9.70 18.43 -0.33
CA ARG A 127 9.71 16.96 -0.40
C ARG A 127 8.31 16.37 -0.42
N PHE A 128 8.18 15.24 -1.09
CA PHE A 128 6.99 14.41 -0.96
C PHE A 128 6.90 13.82 0.45
N ALA A 129 5.71 13.92 1.04
CA ALA A 129 5.39 13.38 2.35
C ALA A 129 4.63 12.06 2.22
N CYS A 130 4.97 11.09 3.08
CA CYS A 130 4.24 9.84 3.16
C CYS A 130 2.89 10.04 3.90
N ALA A 131 1.81 9.52 3.34
CA ALA A 131 0.49 9.51 3.98
C ALA A 131 0.31 8.37 5.01
N CYS A 132 1.20 7.37 5.03
CA CYS A 132 1.08 6.22 5.93
C CYS A 132 1.19 6.67 7.39
N SER A 133 0.18 6.37 8.21
CA SER A 133 0.15 6.81 9.61
C SER A 133 1.25 6.23 10.50
N ASN A 134 1.91 5.14 10.08
CA ASN A 134 3.10 4.63 10.76
C ASN A 134 4.33 5.51 10.55
N PHE A 135 4.44 6.20 9.40
CA PHE A 135 5.65 6.92 9.00
C PHE A 135 5.44 8.42 8.77
N ASN A 136 4.19 8.89 8.67
CA ASN A 136 3.91 10.28 8.36
C ASN A 136 4.46 11.23 9.43
N LYS A 137 5.13 12.29 8.97
CA LYS A 137 5.78 13.32 9.80
C LYS A 137 6.82 12.76 10.80
N LEU A 138 7.25 11.51 10.62
CA LEU A 138 8.27 10.91 11.48
C LEU A 138 9.65 11.26 10.93
N LYS A 139 10.48 11.91 11.74
CA LYS A 139 11.92 12.01 11.45
C LYS A 139 12.56 10.64 11.65
N ARG A 140 13.28 10.17 10.64
CA ARG A 140 14.01 8.90 10.61
C ARG A 140 15.34 9.09 9.91
N ASP A 141 16.30 8.28 10.29
CA ASP A 141 17.68 8.22 9.80
C ASP A 141 17.97 6.89 9.09
N TYR A 142 16.92 6.15 8.71
CA TYR A 142 16.99 4.89 8.00
C TYR A 142 16.06 4.87 6.78
N PRO A 143 16.48 4.23 5.67
CA PRO A 143 15.60 3.99 4.53
C PRO A 143 14.49 3.01 4.92
N VAL A 144 13.45 2.86 4.10
CA VAL A 144 12.44 1.79 4.25
C VAL A 144 12.25 1.21 2.87
N SER A 145 12.31 -0.11 2.74
CA SER A 145 12.12 -0.78 1.46
C SER A 145 10.79 -0.37 0.81
N LYS A 146 10.81 -0.16 -0.51
CA LYS A 146 9.61 0.15 -1.30
C LYS A 146 8.57 -0.96 -1.20
N ASN A 147 8.99 -2.20 -0.92
CA ASN A 147 8.09 -3.34 -0.77
C ASN A 147 7.12 -3.13 0.39
N TYR A 148 7.49 -2.41 1.45
CA TYR A 148 6.56 -2.04 2.53
C TYR A 148 5.28 -1.37 1.99
N CYS A 149 5.42 -0.60 0.90
CA CYS A 149 4.31 0.12 0.29
C CYS A 149 3.37 -0.78 -0.53
N PHE A 150 3.56 -2.10 -0.61
CA PHE A 150 2.51 -3.01 -1.10
C PHE A 150 1.23 -2.91 -0.28
N CYS A 151 1.29 -2.51 0.99
CA CYS A 151 0.10 -2.18 1.78
C CYS A 151 -0.68 -0.98 1.19
N CYS A 152 0.02 0.04 0.70
CA CYS A 152 -0.61 1.15 -0.04
C CYS A 152 -1.07 0.70 -1.44
N GLY A 153 -0.30 -0.14 -2.12
CA GLY A 153 -0.72 -0.77 -3.38
C GLY A 153 -2.06 -1.51 -3.22
N GLY A 154 -2.19 -2.35 -2.18
CA GLY A 154 -3.43 -3.06 -1.86
C GLY A 154 -4.60 -2.14 -1.48
N HIS A 155 -4.33 -0.95 -0.93
CA HIS A 155 -5.37 0.06 -0.72
C HIS A 155 -5.95 0.56 -2.05
N PHE A 156 -5.08 0.91 -3.00
CA PHE A 156 -5.52 1.36 -4.33
C PHE A 156 -6.16 0.23 -5.11
N LYS A 157 -5.58 -0.97 -5.07
CA LYS A 157 -6.17 -2.21 -5.62
C LYS A 157 -7.63 -2.33 -5.25
N TYR A 158 -7.92 -2.37 -3.94
CA TYR A 158 -9.28 -2.57 -3.43
C TYR A 158 -10.29 -1.56 -4.00
N HIS A 159 -9.95 -0.26 -3.99
CA HIS A 159 -10.88 0.76 -4.51
C HIS A 159 -11.01 0.69 -6.04
N TYR A 160 -9.92 0.46 -6.76
CA TYR A 160 -9.94 0.38 -8.21
C TYR A 160 -10.67 -0.87 -8.72
N GLU A 161 -10.54 -2.01 -8.04
CA GLU A 161 -11.32 -3.22 -8.37
C GLU A 161 -12.83 -2.93 -8.27
N ILE A 162 -13.26 -2.21 -7.23
CA ILE A 162 -14.65 -1.74 -7.11
C ILE A 162 -15.02 -0.81 -8.26
N MET A 163 -14.24 0.26 -8.48
CA MET A 163 -14.56 1.31 -9.45
C MET A 163 -14.60 0.78 -10.90
N LEU A 164 -13.70 -0.13 -11.24
CA LEU A 164 -13.56 -0.67 -12.59
C LEU A 164 -14.41 -1.91 -12.83
N GLY A 165 -14.73 -2.66 -11.76
CA GLY A 165 -15.37 -3.97 -11.86
C GLY A 165 -14.44 -5.03 -12.45
N LEU A 166 -13.14 -4.94 -12.14
CA LEU A 166 -12.08 -5.84 -12.60
C LEU A 166 -11.32 -6.40 -11.40
N THR A 167 -10.61 -7.51 -11.61
CA THR A 167 -9.61 -8.01 -10.66
C THR A 167 -8.24 -7.42 -11.01
N LEU A 168 -7.50 -6.96 -10.01
CA LEU A 168 -6.19 -6.35 -10.19
C LEU A 168 -5.13 -7.05 -9.33
N LYS A 169 -3.90 -7.10 -9.84
CA LYS A 169 -2.70 -7.49 -9.08
C LYS A 169 -1.79 -6.28 -8.98
N VAL A 170 -1.28 -5.96 -7.78
CA VAL A 170 -0.18 -4.98 -7.67
C VAL A 170 1.05 -5.66 -8.26
N LYS A 171 1.48 -5.25 -9.44
CA LYS A 171 2.65 -5.84 -10.08
C LYS A 171 3.93 -5.36 -9.41
N GLU A 172 4.00 -4.06 -9.13
CA GLU A 172 5.19 -3.43 -8.56
C GLU A 172 4.84 -2.14 -7.79
N VAL A 173 5.59 -1.87 -6.71
CA VAL A 173 5.75 -0.50 -6.19
C VAL A 173 6.88 0.17 -6.97
N ILE A 174 6.55 1.12 -7.84
CA ILE A 174 7.54 1.84 -8.65
C ILE A 174 8.35 2.79 -7.77
N SER A 175 7.66 3.58 -6.94
CA SER A 175 8.29 4.54 -6.03
C SER A 175 7.40 4.88 -4.84
N SER A 176 8.00 5.43 -3.79
CA SER A 176 7.31 6.06 -2.66
C SER A 176 8.17 7.15 -2.01
N PRO A 177 7.58 8.01 -1.17
CA PRO A 177 8.36 8.90 -0.32
C PRO A 177 9.21 8.15 0.73
N LEU A 178 8.89 6.88 1.03
CA LEU A 178 9.57 6.11 2.06
C LEU A 178 10.92 5.55 1.60
N ASP A 179 10.98 5.00 0.39
CA ASP A 179 12.23 4.47 -0.18
C ASP A 179 13.11 5.60 -0.75
N SER A 180 12.50 6.66 -1.27
CA SER A 180 13.21 7.76 -1.95
C SER A 180 13.58 8.94 -1.03
N GLU A 181 13.32 8.83 0.27
CA GLU A 181 13.50 9.92 1.24
C GLU A 181 12.78 11.23 0.87
N GLY A 182 11.60 11.08 0.26
CA GLY A 182 10.76 12.20 -0.16
C GLY A 182 11.10 12.79 -1.53
N LYS A 183 12.02 12.19 -2.30
CA LYS A 183 12.32 12.63 -3.67
C LYS A 183 11.21 12.28 -4.67
N ASN A 184 10.53 11.15 -4.48
CA ASN A 184 9.49 10.65 -5.38
C ASN A 184 8.16 10.45 -4.64
N SER A 185 7.05 10.65 -5.35
CA SER A 185 5.70 10.33 -4.86
C SER A 185 5.42 8.82 -4.94
N CYS A 186 4.28 8.40 -4.39
CA CYS A 186 3.84 7.00 -4.47
C CYS A 186 3.35 6.67 -5.88
N VAL A 187 3.96 5.69 -6.54
CA VAL A 187 3.56 5.20 -7.86
C VAL A 187 3.50 3.67 -7.85
N PHE A 188 2.42 3.12 -8.36
CA PHE A 188 2.15 1.68 -8.33
C PHE A 188 1.78 1.19 -9.73
N LEU A 189 2.32 0.03 -10.12
CA LEU A 189 1.95 -0.65 -11.36
C LEU A 189 0.99 -1.79 -11.06
N PHE A 190 -0.10 -1.87 -11.81
CA PHE A 190 -1.12 -2.91 -11.70
C PHE A 190 -1.26 -3.70 -12.99
N GLU A 191 -1.57 -4.97 -12.83
CA GLU A 191 -1.94 -5.89 -13.90
C GLU A 191 -3.42 -6.26 -13.74
N VAL A 192 -4.15 -6.32 -14.85
CA VAL A 192 -5.52 -6.84 -14.90
C VAL A 192 -5.45 -8.36 -14.99
N VAL A 193 -6.18 -9.05 -14.11
CA VAL A 193 -6.19 -10.53 -13.99
C VAL A 193 -7.49 -11.10 -14.56
#